data_AF-A0A973FME6-F1
#
_entry.id   AF-A0A973FME6-F1
#
_cell.length_a   1.000
_cell.length_b   1.000
_cell.length_c   1.000
_cell.angle_alpha   90.00
_cell.angle_beta   90.00
_cell.angle_gamma   90.00
#
_symmetry.space_group_name_H-M   'P 1'
#
loop_
_entity.id
_entity.type
_entity.pdbx_description
1 polymer ?
#
loop_
_entity_poly.entity_id
_entity_poly.type
_entity_poly.pdbx_seq_one_letter_code
_entity_poly.pdbx_strand_id
1 'polypeptide(L)'
;MINSPYDAHANRLFSLNSHFDHWQLLPAQGSEGNFLAQRILTPIYQDNPSMPGGYFGGTLGYSVGCHSGYNVIDSDILLSTTDSALLGRYKADFAQAFNKQAGNWIGNTGYGYGTADGIDYSERLALLLTEELVRDVRQDIGDGMFMYTGSPIGMALVHAKQRYLRNSTSLSAYDAKALSVMTLYGLPFIHVYVNNPLAPPPEERQQGISNILAPVETNAPLAPLSGGLLERMITVTVNLGTSNYEILPRTGSRQIHLDTSNISVLDSFVQQGFVTPTLRLIDNNHQAGTPSLPTMAYDISALNQSGSDRLLVKDVVFVRGEYDLPIPFDPQITQIVTETDSPIIDTQIEPGFTSGVGIWYPDAFFGFSSVGVGTAQRDQLTATLAQFKAFGDGVTGQLRTYRTMVFKVYYADPAATSAALIQDEQAPVIHSVRVNGTTAATAASLTAELNTTDVQVVVLVDTSSGGTPIHDVSGVYLEQGTIWTPVPFELKGTTDGMQRYEATITLPPGQVRVLISVTDNAGNVSYYTAKGTFVLAGAQVYLPFLSR
;
A
#
# COMPACT_ATOMS: atom_id res chain seq x y z
N MET A 1 20.03 -27.94 19.10
CA MET A 1 21.24 -28.59 18.55
C MET A 1 21.94 -27.56 17.69
N ILE A 2 23.03 -26.96 18.20
CA ILE A 2 23.82 -25.94 17.50
C ILE A 2 25.10 -26.65 17.06
N ASN A 3 25.35 -26.69 15.75
CA ASN A 3 26.26 -27.63 15.10
C ASN A 3 27.75 -27.40 15.41
N SER A 4 28.49 -28.49 15.25
CA SER A 4 29.94 -28.67 15.44
C SER A 4 30.79 -27.74 14.56
N PRO A 5 31.93 -27.23 15.06
CA PRO A 5 32.83 -26.30 14.35
C PRO A 5 33.58 -26.90 13.15
N TYR A 6 33.27 -28.13 12.73
CA TYR A 6 33.90 -28.81 11.59
C TYR A 6 33.03 -28.83 10.31
N ASP A 7 31.76 -28.43 10.36
CA ASP A 7 30.98 -28.16 9.15
C ASP A 7 31.28 -26.74 8.70
N ALA A 8 32.05 -26.60 7.62
CA ALA A 8 32.35 -25.32 7.01
C ALA A 8 31.12 -24.68 6.31
N HIS A 9 29.93 -24.64 6.93
CA HIS A 9 28.72 -23.97 6.43
C HIS A 9 27.69 -23.63 7.54
N ALA A 10 28.03 -22.73 8.48
CA ALA A 10 27.06 -22.13 9.41
C ALA A 10 27.47 -20.67 9.70
N ASN A 11 26.75 -19.59 9.33
CA ASN A 11 25.42 -19.40 8.75
C ASN A 11 25.52 -18.53 7.47
N ARG A 12 24.61 -18.70 6.50
CA ARG A 12 24.33 -17.68 5.46
C ARG A 12 22.81 -17.46 5.46
N LEU A 13 22.41 -16.20 5.59
CA LEU A 13 21.07 -15.69 5.91
C LEU A 13 20.44 -16.27 7.20
N PHE A 14 20.19 -15.41 8.18
CA PHE A 14 19.34 -15.73 9.32
C PHE A 14 18.52 -14.52 9.76
N SER A 15 17.38 -14.77 10.41
CA SER A 15 16.55 -13.75 11.04
C SER A 15 16.58 -13.93 12.56
N LEU A 16 16.96 -12.89 13.30
CA LEU A 16 16.95 -12.85 14.77
C LEU A 16 15.78 -12.00 15.25
N ASN A 17 14.60 -12.60 15.40
CA ASN A 17 13.41 -11.86 15.85
C ASN A 17 13.22 -12.06 17.36
N SER A 18 13.37 -10.97 18.10
CA SER A 18 13.25 -10.88 19.56
C SER A 18 13.00 -9.43 19.98
N HIS A 19 12.82 -9.17 21.27
CA HIS A 19 13.02 -7.83 21.81
C HIS A 19 14.50 -7.48 21.85
N PHE A 20 14.82 -6.21 21.58
CA PHE A 20 16.18 -5.69 21.51
C PHE A 20 16.24 -4.35 22.23
N ASP A 21 17.37 -4.15 22.91
CA ASP A 21 18.00 -2.84 22.98
C ASP A 21 19.14 -2.81 21.96
N HIS A 22 19.78 -1.66 21.77
CA HIS A 22 20.91 -1.58 20.85
C HIS A 22 22.07 -2.54 21.20
N TRP A 23 22.27 -2.81 22.49
CA TRP A 23 23.40 -3.56 23.04
C TRP A 23 23.06 -4.99 23.49
N GLN A 24 21.77 -5.36 23.52
CA GLN A 24 21.34 -6.69 23.97
C GLN A 24 20.07 -7.17 23.27
N LEU A 25 19.99 -8.49 23.11
CA LEU A 25 18.81 -9.22 22.69
C LEU A 25 18.21 -9.87 23.93
N LEU A 26 16.90 -9.68 24.12
CA LEU A 26 16.13 -10.25 25.22
C LEU A 26 15.43 -11.50 24.70
N PRO A 27 15.86 -12.71 25.11
CA PRO A 27 15.26 -13.95 24.62
C PRO A 27 13.85 -14.14 25.21
N ALA A 28 13.01 -14.93 24.52
CA ALA A 28 11.67 -15.27 24.99
C ALA A 28 11.66 -15.88 26.40
N GLN A 29 12.73 -16.59 26.78
CA GLN A 29 12.93 -17.13 28.12
C GLN A 29 13.91 -16.26 28.92
N GLY A 30 13.40 -15.25 29.63
CA GLY A 30 14.22 -14.30 30.39
C GLY A 30 15.04 -14.92 31.54
N SER A 31 14.71 -16.13 32.00
CA SER A 31 15.42 -16.80 33.11
C SER A 31 16.88 -17.17 32.78
N GLU A 32 17.22 -17.26 31.49
CA GLU A 32 18.59 -17.59 31.03
C GLU A 32 19.47 -16.33 30.79
N GLY A 33 18.90 -15.14 30.99
CA GLY A 33 19.56 -13.86 30.81
C GLY A 33 19.66 -13.40 29.35
N ASN A 34 20.08 -12.15 29.16
CA ASN A 34 20.11 -11.51 27.84
C ASN A 34 21.38 -11.85 27.04
N PHE A 35 21.25 -11.84 25.71
CA PHE A 35 22.39 -12.02 24.81
C PHE A 35 22.98 -10.66 24.44
N LEU A 36 24.20 -10.38 24.91
CA LEU A 36 24.85 -9.09 24.72
C LEU A 36 25.59 -9.02 23.38
N ALA A 37 25.47 -7.90 22.65
CA ALA A 37 26.25 -7.63 21.43
C ALA A 37 27.76 -7.69 21.69
N GLN A 38 28.20 -7.32 22.91
CA GLN A 38 29.60 -7.43 23.35
C GLN A 38 30.16 -8.87 23.20
N ARG A 39 29.32 -9.91 23.33
CA ARG A 39 29.76 -11.31 23.16
C ARG A 39 30.21 -11.61 21.74
N ILE A 40 29.68 -10.90 20.75
CA ILE A 40 30.11 -11.01 19.35
C ILE A 40 31.39 -10.20 19.10
N LEU A 41 31.58 -9.07 19.80
CA LEU A 41 32.77 -8.22 19.69
C LEU A 41 34.03 -8.80 20.36
N THR A 42 33.83 -9.63 21.38
CA THR A 42 34.91 -10.12 22.28
C THR A 42 35.86 -11.12 21.60
N PRO A 43 35.38 -12.11 20.82
CA PRO A 43 36.25 -13.04 20.11
C PRO A 43 37.19 -12.29 19.15
N ILE A 44 38.49 -12.57 19.25
CA ILE A 44 39.48 -12.13 18.27
C ILE A 44 39.52 -13.21 17.20
N TYR A 45 39.13 -12.84 15.97
CA TYR A 45 39.25 -13.74 14.84
C TYR A 45 40.72 -14.12 14.63
N GLN A 46 41.00 -15.42 14.70
CA GLN A 46 42.30 -15.96 14.33
C GLN A 46 42.24 -16.34 12.86
N ASP A 47 43.18 -15.81 12.08
CA ASP A 47 43.17 -16.02 10.64
C ASP A 47 43.16 -17.51 10.31
N ASN A 48 42.09 -17.92 9.64
CA ASN A 48 41.81 -19.28 9.25
C ASN A 48 41.64 -19.30 7.73
N PRO A 49 42.51 -20.00 6.99
CA PRO A 49 42.38 -20.16 5.54
C PRO A 49 41.03 -20.74 5.10
N SER A 50 40.33 -21.44 6.01
CA SER A 50 39.01 -22.01 5.80
C SER A 50 37.85 -21.05 6.14
N MET A 51 38.11 -19.88 6.75
CA MET A 51 37.11 -18.84 7.07
C MET A 51 37.59 -17.41 6.72
N PRO A 52 38.16 -17.17 5.52
CA PRO A 52 38.77 -15.88 5.20
C PRO A 52 37.78 -14.73 5.40
N GLY A 53 38.17 -13.74 6.21
CA GLY A 53 37.40 -12.52 6.42
C GLY A 53 36.84 -12.33 7.83
N GLY A 54 36.59 -13.38 8.63
CA GLY A 54 36.05 -13.23 9.99
C GLY A 54 35.03 -14.31 10.36
N TYR A 55 34.62 -14.39 11.64
CA TYR A 55 33.67 -15.41 12.10
C TYR A 55 32.30 -15.36 11.41
N PHE A 56 31.90 -14.21 10.88
CA PHE A 56 30.66 -14.02 10.13
C PHE A 56 30.91 -13.70 8.65
N GLY A 57 32.09 -14.02 8.12
CA GLY A 57 32.40 -13.85 6.69
C GLY A 57 31.35 -14.50 5.79
N GLY A 58 30.73 -13.71 4.90
CA GLY A 58 29.68 -14.17 3.99
C GLY A 58 28.31 -14.42 4.65
N THR A 59 28.11 -13.93 5.88
CA THR A 59 26.84 -14.04 6.60
C THR A 59 26.01 -12.76 6.46
N LEU A 60 24.70 -12.91 6.38
CA LEU A 60 23.72 -11.83 6.55
C LEU A 60 22.80 -12.21 7.71
N GLY A 61 22.71 -11.33 8.72
CA GLY A 61 21.66 -11.38 9.73
C GLY A 61 20.69 -10.23 9.55
N TYR A 62 19.41 -10.44 9.85
CA TYR A 62 18.45 -9.34 9.95
C TYR A 62 17.48 -9.52 11.11
N SER A 63 16.84 -8.42 11.54
CA SER A 63 15.90 -8.42 12.66
C SER A 63 14.83 -7.34 12.51
N VAL A 64 13.61 -7.65 12.97
CA VAL A 64 12.55 -6.66 13.18
C VAL A 64 12.62 -6.00 14.58
N GLY A 65 13.48 -6.48 15.47
CA GLY A 65 13.51 -6.05 16.88
C GLY A 65 13.85 -4.56 17.04
N CYS A 66 13.31 -3.95 18.10
CA CYS A 66 13.53 -2.55 18.45
C CYS A 66 15.02 -2.21 18.60
N HIS A 67 15.51 -1.17 17.93
CA HIS A 67 16.91 -0.73 18.03
C HIS A 67 17.96 -1.79 17.65
N SER A 68 17.54 -2.90 17.03
CA SER A 68 18.44 -3.97 16.58
C SER A 68 19.52 -3.50 15.61
N GLY A 69 19.28 -2.40 14.90
CA GLY A 69 20.25 -1.71 14.04
C GLY A 69 20.73 -0.37 14.60
N TYR A 70 20.39 0.02 15.82
CA TYR A 70 20.77 1.34 16.34
C TYR A 70 22.25 1.35 16.76
N ASN A 71 23.08 2.10 16.04
CA ASN A 71 24.49 2.29 16.38
C ASN A 71 24.68 3.55 17.22
N VAL A 72 25.25 3.42 18.41
CA VAL A 72 25.42 4.52 19.38
C VAL A 72 26.87 4.98 19.39
N ILE A 73 27.09 6.30 19.40
CA ILE A 73 28.44 6.87 19.45
C ILE A 73 28.99 6.73 20.87
N ASP A 74 30.20 6.17 21.00
CA ASP A 74 30.89 5.94 22.28
C ASP A 74 30.92 7.16 23.23
N SER A 75 31.03 8.38 22.69
CA SER A 75 31.05 9.62 23.48
C SER A 75 29.76 9.87 24.23
N ASP A 76 28.61 9.50 23.65
CA ASP A 76 27.30 9.79 24.22
C ASP A 76 27.00 8.83 25.39
N ILE A 77 27.54 7.61 25.34
CA ILE A 77 27.45 6.62 26.42
C ILE A 77 28.26 7.08 27.64
N LEU A 78 29.43 7.68 27.43
CA LEU A 78 30.31 8.17 28.50
C LEU A 78 29.68 9.32 29.31
N LEU A 79 28.68 10.02 28.75
CA LEU A 79 27.91 11.04 29.47
C LEU A 79 26.89 10.43 30.45
N SER A 80 26.55 9.15 30.29
CA SER A 80 25.46 8.48 31.03
C SER A 80 25.93 7.63 32.22
N THR A 81 27.20 7.20 32.24
CA THR A 81 27.76 6.38 33.33
C THR A 81 29.29 6.36 33.30
N THR A 82 29.92 6.26 34.48
CA THR A 82 31.38 6.06 34.63
C THR A 82 31.74 4.62 35.04
N ASP A 83 30.76 3.72 35.14
CA ASP A 83 30.97 2.31 35.49
C ASP A 83 31.57 1.57 34.27
N SER A 84 32.82 1.12 34.40
CA SER A 84 33.55 0.46 33.32
C SER A 84 32.91 -0.85 32.84
N ALA A 85 32.18 -1.56 33.70
CA ALA A 85 31.48 -2.79 33.33
C ALA A 85 30.21 -2.50 32.53
N LEU A 86 29.49 -1.41 32.85
CA LEU A 86 28.34 -0.95 32.06
C LEU A 86 28.78 -0.31 30.74
N LEU A 87 29.87 0.46 30.77
CA LEU A 87 30.47 1.08 29.58
C LEU A 87 30.83 0.03 28.52
N GLY A 88 31.46 -1.08 28.91
CA GLY A 88 31.80 -2.16 27.98
C GLY A 88 30.59 -2.82 27.29
N ARG A 89 29.43 -2.82 27.96
CA ARG A 89 28.18 -3.36 27.40
C ARG A 89 27.49 -2.36 26.49
N TYR A 90 27.27 -1.14 26.96
CA TYR A 90 26.53 -0.11 26.22
C TYR A 90 27.28 0.39 24.99
N LYS A 91 28.62 0.32 24.98
CA LYS A 91 29.45 0.60 23.81
C LYS A 91 29.34 -0.44 22.71
N ALA A 92 28.72 -1.60 22.97
CA ALA A 92 28.49 -2.60 21.95
C ALA A 92 27.11 -2.39 21.31
N ASP A 93 27.04 -2.51 19.99
CA ASP A 93 25.79 -2.66 19.25
C ASP A 93 25.90 -3.80 18.23
N PHE A 94 24.77 -4.34 17.78
CA PHE A 94 24.77 -5.49 16.87
C PHE A 94 25.38 -5.16 15.51
N ALA A 95 25.17 -3.94 14.99
CA ALA A 95 25.69 -3.52 13.70
C ALA A 95 27.23 -3.51 13.69
N GLN A 96 27.87 -2.87 14.67
CA GLN A 96 29.33 -2.89 14.81
C GLN A 96 29.84 -4.31 15.09
N ALA A 97 29.09 -5.11 15.86
CA ALA A 97 29.53 -6.43 16.28
C ALA A 97 29.61 -7.41 15.12
N PHE A 98 28.56 -7.48 14.29
CA PHE A 98 28.56 -8.30 13.08
C PHE A 98 29.59 -7.80 12.07
N ASN A 99 29.69 -6.49 11.82
CA ASN A 99 30.64 -5.94 10.87
C ASN A 99 32.11 -6.17 11.28
N LYS A 100 32.44 -6.10 12.58
CA LYS A 100 33.79 -6.39 13.08
C LYS A 100 34.22 -7.84 12.77
N GLN A 101 33.27 -8.75 12.67
CA GLN A 101 33.49 -10.15 12.32
C GLN A 101 33.20 -10.44 10.83
N ALA A 102 33.20 -9.40 9.98
CA ALA A 102 32.90 -9.44 8.54
C ALA A 102 31.54 -9.99 8.12
N GLY A 103 30.57 -9.96 9.03
CA GLY A 103 29.16 -10.17 8.72
C GLY A 103 28.50 -8.93 8.13
N ASN A 104 27.28 -9.12 7.62
CA ASN A 104 26.36 -8.07 7.22
C ASN A 104 25.14 -8.11 8.13
N TRP A 105 24.55 -6.95 8.41
CA TRP A 105 23.44 -6.81 9.34
C TRP A 105 22.37 -5.86 8.79
N ILE A 106 21.10 -6.27 8.85
CA ILE A 106 19.97 -5.38 8.59
C ILE A 106 19.11 -5.30 9.85
N GLY A 107 18.96 -4.11 10.43
CA GLY A 107 18.21 -3.95 11.68
C GLY A 107 17.47 -2.63 11.75
N ASN A 108 16.51 -2.56 12.67
CA ASN A 108 15.75 -1.34 12.92
C ASN A 108 16.55 -0.38 13.81
N THR A 109 16.75 0.84 13.34
CA THR A 109 17.39 1.93 14.10
C THR A 109 16.48 2.55 15.18
N GLY A 110 15.18 2.24 15.16
CA GLY A 110 14.22 2.62 16.19
C GLY A 110 13.32 1.45 16.57
N TYR A 111 12.18 1.73 17.18
CA TYR A 111 11.17 0.70 17.49
C TYR A 111 10.66 0.04 16.22
N GLY A 112 10.81 -1.28 16.15
CA GLY A 112 10.13 -2.10 15.16
C GLY A 112 8.67 -2.25 15.52
N TYR A 113 7.82 -2.31 14.50
CA TYR A 113 6.38 -2.46 14.68
C TYR A 113 5.88 -3.74 14.02
N GLY A 114 5.03 -4.45 14.76
CA GLY A 114 4.18 -5.51 14.24
C GLY A 114 2.71 -5.25 14.59
N THR A 115 1.84 -6.18 14.22
CA THR A 115 0.41 -6.11 14.55
C THR A 115 -0.03 -7.36 15.30
N ALA A 116 -1.06 -7.24 16.15
CA ALA A 116 -1.50 -8.35 16.99
C ALA A 116 -2.10 -9.54 16.20
N ASP A 117 -2.82 -9.26 15.11
CA ASP A 117 -3.62 -10.23 14.37
C ASP A 117 -3.37 -10.12 12.85
N GLY A 118 -2.11 -9.88 12.47
CA GLY A 118 -1.70 -9.69 11.07
C GLY A 118 -0.19 -9.54 10.92
N ILE A 119 0.28 -9.39 9.68
CA ILE A 119 1.69 -9.13 9.35
C ILE A 119 1.76 -7.77 8.66
N ASP A 120 2.16 -6.73 9.40
CA ASP A 120 2.32 -5.37 8.85
C ASP A 120 3.56 -4.64 9.38
N TYR A 121 3.82 -3.45 8.85
CA TYR A 121 4.94 -2.60 9.24
C TYR A 121 6.31 -3.28 9.12
N SER A 122 7.08 -3.41 10.20
CA SER A 122 8.42 -4.01 10.17
C SER A 122 8.38 -5.50 9.83
N GLU A 123 7.32 -6.21 10.24
CA GLU A 123 7.14 -7.64 9.94
C GLU A 123 6.85 -7.86 8.47
N ARG A 124 5.94 -7.08 7.89
CA ARG A 124 5.67 -7.10 6.44
C ARG A 124 6.90 -6.71 5.63
N LEU A 125 7.65 -5.68 6.07
CA LEU A 125 8.88 -5.30 5.39
C LEU A 125 9.94 -6.42 5.45
N ALA A 126 10.04 -7.13 6.58
CA ALA A 126 10.94 -8.27 6.73
C ALA A 126 10.51 -9.48 5.89
N LEU A 127 9.20 -9.73 5.77
CA LEU A 127 8.66 -10.75 4.85
C LEU A 127 9.04 -10.42 3.40
N LEU A 128 8.75 -9.20 2.95
CA LEU A 128 9.12 -8.72 1.62
C LEU A 128 10.63 -8.80 1.40
N LEU A 129 11.45 -8.38 2.38
CA LEU A 129 12.90 -8.51 2.32
C LEU A 129 13.34 -9.96 2.14
N THR A 130 12.74 -10.89 2.87
CA THR A 130 13.07 -12.32 2.77
C THR A 130 12.78 -12.83 1.36
N GLU A 131 11.60 -12.54 0.83
CA GLU A 131 11.23 -12.91 -0.55
C GLU A 131 12.20 -12.33 -1.58
N GLU A 132 12.63 -11.09 -1.41
CA GLU A 132 13.59 -10.40 -2.27
C GLU A 132 15.00 -11.01 -2.20
N LEU A 133 15.45 -11.40 -1.01
CA LEU A 133 16.76 -12.00 -0.80
C LEU A 133 16.88 -13.38 -1.46
N VAL A 134 15.80 -14.14 -1.53
CA VAL A 134 15.80 -15.51 -2.07
C VAL A 134 15.38 -15.60 -3.54
N ARG A 135 15.30 -14.46 -4.25
CA ARG A 135 14.90 -14.41 -5.67
C ARG A 135 15.85 -15.13 -6.62
N ASP A 136 15.27 -15.61 -7.72
CA ASP A 136 15.99 -16.05 -8.92
C ASP A 136 16.43 -14.83 -9.73
N VAL A 137 17.52 -14.20 -9.27
CA VAL A 137 18.19 -13.12 -9.99
C VAL A 137 19.26 -13.72 -10.89
N ARG A 138 19.12 -13.48 -12.19
CA ARG A 138 20.04 -13.95 -13.22
C ARG A 138 20.70 -12.80 -13.93
N GLN A 139 21.95 -13.01 -14.34
CA GLN A 139 22.74 -12.07 -15.13
C GLN A 139 22.94 -12.64 -16.54
N ASP A 140 22.72 -11.79 -17.56
CA ASP A 140 23.10 -12.10 -18.94
C ASP A 140 24.63 -12.16 -19.05
N ILE A 141 25.13 -13.28 -19.55
CA ILE A 141 26.57 -13.53 -19.75
C ILE A 141 26.95 -13.68 -21.22
N GLY A 142 26.06 -13.28 -22.14
CA GLY A 142 26.25 -13.35 -23.59
C GLY A 142 25.68 -14.61 -24.22
N ASP A 143 25.58 -14.61 -25.55
CA ASP A 143 25.11 -15.74 -26.37
C ASP A 143 23.72 -16.30 -25.99
N GLY A 144 22.87 -15.47 -25.38
CA GLY A 144 21.54 -15.86 -24.90
C GLY A 144 21.56 -16.71 -23.61
N MET A 145 22.70 -16.74 -22.90
CA MET A 145 22.88 -17.50 -21.68
C MET A 145 22.74 -16.61 -20.44
N PHE A 146 22.01 -17.12 -19.44
CA PHE A 146 21.77 -16.44 -18.17
C PHE A 146 22.33 -17.27 -17.02
N MET A 147 23.15 -16.64 -16.16
CA MET A 147 23.70 -17.27 -14.96
C MET A 147 22.91 -16.82 -13.73
N TYR A 148 22.46 -17.77 -12.90
CA TYR A 148 21.90 -17.45 -11.58
C TYR A 148 23.00 -16.92 -10.65
N THR A 149 22.85 -15.68 -10.21
CA THR A 149 23.82 -14.98 -9.35
C THR A 149 23.34 -14.82 -7.91
N GLY A 150 22.04 -15.02 -7.66
CA GLY A 150 21.42 -14.68 -6.38
C GLY A 150 21.14 -13.18 -6.25
N SER A 151 20.38 -12.80 -5.23
CA SER A 151 19.92 -11.43 -5.03
C SER A 151 20.94 -10.60 -4.22
N PRO A 152 21.38 -9.42 -4.69
CA PRO A 152 22.26 -8.55 -3.91
C PRO A 152 21.50 -7.96 -2.72
N ILE A 153 22.07 -8.03 -1.52
CA ILE A 153 21.36 -7.66 -0.27
C ILE A 153 20.86 -6.22 -0.25
N GLY A 154 21.60 -5.28 -0.85
CA GLY A 154 21.20 -3.88 -0.93
C GLY A 154 20.01 -3.67 -1.87
N MET A 155 20.03 -4.31 -3.04
CA MET A 155 18.91 -4.25 -3.98
C MET A 155 17.68 -4.95 -3.42
N ALA A 156 17.85 -6.07 -2.71
CA ALA A 156 16.76 -6.76 -2.05
C ALA A 156 16.03 -5.85 -1.04
N LEU A 157 16.77 -5.10 -0.22
CA LEU A 157 16.17 -4.16 0.72
C LEU A 157 15.45 -2.99 0.00
N VAL A 158 16.02 -2.47 -1.08
CA VAL A 158 15.38 -1.42 -1.89
C VAL A 158 14.08 -1.93 -2.50
N HIS A 159 14.10 -3.10 -3.14
CA HIS A 159 12.92 -3.69 -3.76
C HIS A 159 11.84 -4.04 -2.72
N ALA A 160 12.21 -4.52 -1.55
CA ALA A 160 11.27 -4.78 -0.45
C ALA A 160 10.54 -3.50 -0.02
N LYS A 161 11.26 -2.39 0.16
CA LYS A 161 10.68 -1.08 0.47
C LYS A 161 9.79 -0.57 -0.66
N GLN A 162 10.21 -0.73 -1.91
CA GLN A 162 9.41 -0.34 -3.07
C GLN A 162 8.13 -1.19 -3.20
N ARG A 163 8.20 -2.50 -2.91
CA ARG A 163 7.05 -3.42 -2.87
C ARG A 163 6.05 -3.04 -1.79
N TYR A 164 6.55 -2.64 -0.62
CA TYR A 164 5.71 -2.14 0.45
C TYR A 164 4.92 -0.91 -0.01
N LEU A 165 5.62 0.10 -0.56
CA LEU A 165 5.02 1.36 -0.99
C LEU A 165 4.02 1.18 -2.15
N ARG A 166 4.35 0.37 -3.15
CA ARG A 166 3.49 0.22 -4.35
C ARG A 166 2.20 -0.57 -4.10
N ASN A 167 2.20 -1.41 -3.06
CA ASN A 167 1.06 -2.27 -2.70
C ASN A 167 0.32 -1.73 -1.47
N SER A 168 0.32 -0.42 -1.25
CA SER A 168 -0.39 0.22 -0.12
C SER A 168 -1.39 1.23 -0.67
N THR A 169 -2.66 1.14 -0.25
CA THR A 169 -3.71 2.12 -0.63
C THR A 169 -3.58 3.43 0.13
N SER A 170 -2.97 3.39 1.32
CA SER A 170 -2.66 4.55 2.15
C SER A 170 -1.38 4.29 2.95
N LEU A 171 -0.73 5.36 3.41
CA LEU A 171 0.47 5.29 4.24
C LEU A 171 0.26 6.12 5.51
N SER A 172 0.54 5.52 6.66
CA SER A 172 0.57 6.15 7.96
C SER A 172 1.98 6.58 8.36
N ALA A 173 2.06 7.31 9.47
CA ALA A 173 3.34 7.60 10.12
C ALA A 173 4.09 6.33 10.56
N TYR A 174 3.36 5.22 10.83
CA TYR A 174 3.96 3.94 11.20
C TYR A 174 4.60 3.25 9.99
N ASP A 175 3.98 3.34 8.81
CA ASP A 175 4.56 2.88 7.54
C ASP A 175 5.84 3.63 7.23
N ALA A 176 5.79 4.97 7.30
CA ALA A 176 6.97 5.82 7.09
C ALA A 176 8.09 5.49 8.08
N LYS A 177 7.77 5.22 9.34
CA LYS A 177 8.74 4.79 10.34
C LYS A 177 9.33 3.41 10.02
N ALA A 178 8.51 2.39 9.77
CA ALA A 178 8.99 1.04 9.45
C ALA A 178 9.94 1.03 8.24
N LEU A 179 9.61 1.80 7.19
CA LEU A 179 10.43 1.93 5.99
C LEU A 179 11.74 2.69 6.21
N SER A 180 11.72 3.71 7.06
CA SER A 180 12.90 4.54 7.30
C SER A 180 13.92 3.89 8.25
N VAL A 181 13.47 3.10 9.23
CA VAL A 181 14.37 2.61 10.29
C VAL A 181 15.09 1.30 9.96
N MET A 182 14.60 0.49 9.02
CA MET A 182 15.27 -0.76 8.62
C MET A 182 16.49 -0.45 7.74
N THR A 183 17.68 -0.61 8.33
CA THR A 183 18.96 -0.11 7.79
C THR A 183 19.95 -1.25 7.57
N LEU A 184 20.65 -1.21 6.43
CA LEU A 184 21.73 -2.14 6.09
C LEU A 184 23.09 -1.63 6.57
N TYR A 185 23.83 -2.51 7.23
CA TYR A 185 25.21 -2.37 7.66
C TYR A 185 26.05 -3.48 7.01
N GLY A 186 27.07 -3.11 6.24
CA GLY A 186 27.92 -4.07 5.51
C GLY A 186 28.03 -3.74 4.02
N LEU A 187 28.30 -4.76 3.20
CA LEU A 187 28.55 -4.63 1.77
C LEU A 187 27.27 -4.91 0.95
N PRO A 188 26.66 -3.91 0.30
CA PRO A 188 25.34 -4.07 -0.33
C PRO A 188 25.30 -4.98 -1.56
N PHE A 189 26.46 -5.28 -2.15
CA PHE A 189 26.61 -6.10 -3.36
C PHE A 189 26.86 -7.59 -3.07
N ILE A 190 26.88 -8.01 -1.80
CA ILE A 190 26.93 -9.43 -1.45
C ILE A 190 25.64 -10.09 -1.91
N HIS A 191 25.76 -11.23 -2.59
CA HIS A 191 24.61 -11.98 -3.10
C HIS A 191 24.17 -13.07 -2.13
N VAL A 192 22.86 -13.22 -1.97
CA VAL A 192 22.24 -14.38 -1.33
C VAL A 192 21.91 -15.42 -2.40
N TYR A 193 22.50 -16.60 -2.23
CA TYR A 193 22.30 -17.76 -3.09
C TYR A 193 21.50 -18.81 -2.33
N VAL A 194 20.45 -19.34 -2.95
CA VAL A 194 19.64 -20.44 -2.40
C VAL A 194 19.46 -21.53 -3.44
N ASN A 195 19.34 -22.78 -3.00
CA ASN A 195 19.18 -23.93 -3.90
C ASN A 195 17.85 -23.91 -4.67
N ASN A 196 16.80 -23.37 -4.04
CA ASN A 196 15.45 -23.28 -4.60
C ASN A 196 15.00 -21.81 -4.54
N PRO A 197 15.43 -20.97 -5.51
CA PRO A 197 15.06 -19.56 -5.49
C PRO A 197 13.59 -19.35 -5.83
N LEU A 198 13.02 -18.25 -5.32
CA LEU A 198 11.69 -17.80 -5.70
C LEU A 198 11.73 -17.13 -7.06
N ALA A 199 10.71 -17.38 -7.90
CA ALA A 199 10.58 -16.65 -9.15
C ALA A 199 10.47 -15.13 -8.88
N PRO A 200 10.95 -14.27 -9.79
CA PRO A 200 10.65 -12.85 -9.74
C PRO A 200 9.13 -12.61 -9.68
N PRO A 201 8.67 -11.52 -9.05
CA PRO A 201 7.28 -11.16 -9.04
C PRO A 201 6.75 -11.03 -10.45
N PRO A 202 5.45 -11.26 -10.63
CA PRO A 202 4.84 -11.20 -11.96
C PRO A 202 4.93 -9.83 -12.65
N GLU A 203 5.11 -8.73 -11.89
CA GLU A 203 5.35 -7.38 -12.43
C GLU A 203 6.76 -7.19 -13.01
N GLU A 204 7.69 -8.11 -12.74
CA GLU A 204 9.07 -8.05 -13.20
C GLU A 204 9.32 -9.07 -14.31
N ARG A 205 10.22 -8.73 -15.24
CA ARG A 205 10.61 -9.63 -16.30
C ARG A 205 11.30 -10.86 -15.73
N GLN A 206 10.84 -12.05 -16.10
CA GLN A 206 11.52 -13.30 -15.76
C GLN A 206 12.66 -13.60 -16.74
N GLN A 207 13.84 -13.04 -16.49
CA GLN A 207 15.01 -13.25 -17.34
C GLN A 207 15.40 -14.73 -17.41
N GLY A 208 15.65 -15.25 -18.62
CA GLY A 208 16.25 -16.57 -18.83
C GLY A 208 15.39 -17.80 -18.53
N ILE A 209 14.11 -17.65 -18.17
CA ILE A 209 13.18 -18.76 -17.89
C ILE A 209 12.01 -18.78 -18.90
N SER A 210 11.62 -17.63 -19.44
CA SER A 210 10.70 -17.51 -20.58
C SER A 210 10.80 -16.11 -21.23
N ASN A 211 10.36 -15.95 -22.48
CA ASN A 211 10.20 -14.64 -23.14
C ASN A 211 8.91 -13.92 -22.73
N ILE A 212 8.30 -14.26 -21.59
CA ILE A 212 7.07 -13.61 -21.13
C ILE A 212 7.41 -12.18 -20.71
N LEU A 213 6.89 -11.22 -21.46
CA LEU A 213 7.00 -9.80 -21.13
C LEU A 213 6.20 -9.49 -19.87
N ALA A 214 6.73 -8.62 -19.02
CA ALA A 214 5.96 -8.03 -17.93
C ALA A 214 5.08 -6.88 -18.46
N PRO A 215 4.02 -6.46 -17.72
CA PRO A 215 3.19 -5.32 -18.11
C PRO A 215 4.01 -4.06 -18.44
N VAL A 216 5.04 -3.76 -17.64
CA VAL A 216 5.95 -2.62 -17.85
C VAL A 216 6.73 -2.66 -19.17
N GLU A 217 6.82 -3.81 -19.82
CA GLU A 217 7.55 -4.02 -21.08
C GLU A 217 6.61 -4.24 -22.26
N THR A 218 5.30 -4.13 -22.06
CA THR A 218 4.30 -4.44 -23.08
C THR A 218 3.70 -3.16 -23.64
N ASN A 219 3.59 -3.07 -24.96
CA ASN A 219 3.00 -1.93 -25.64
C ASN A 219 1.50 -1.87 -25.40
N ALA A 220 0.97 -0.68 -25.14
CA ALA A 220 -0.46 -0.46 -25.09
C ALA A 220 -1.11 -0.81 -26.44
N PRO A 221 -2.29 -1.48 -26.44
CA PRO A 221 -2.94 -1.90 -27.67
C PRO A 221 -3.74 -0.77 -28.36
N LEU A 222 -3.93 0.36 -27.67
CA LEU A 222 -4.74 1.49 -28.13
C LEU A 222 -3.86 2.71 -28.45
N ALA A 223 -4.29 3.49 -29.43
CA ALA A 223 -3.68 4.78 -29.74
C ALA A 223 -4.15 5.86 -28.75
N PRO A 224 -3.31 6.88 -28.44
CA PRO A 224 -3.74 8.02 -27.63
C PRO A 224 -4.91 8.77 -28.27
N LEU A 225 -5.78 9.32 -27.42
CA LEU A 225 -6.84 10.25 -27.76
C LEU A 225 -6.25 11.62 -28.18
N SER A 226 -7.13 12.49 -28.69
CA SER A 226 -6.79 13.88 -29.01
C SER A 226 -6.19 14.59 -27.79
N GLY A 227 -4.91 14.95 -27.84
CA GLY A 227 -4.17 15.56 -26.72
C GLY A 227 -3.12 14.66 -26.06
N GLY A 228 -2.98 13.39 -26.48
CA GLY A 228 -1.95 12.47 -25.98
C GLY A 228 -2.37 11.64 -24.76
N LEU A 229 -3.64 11.75 -24.34
CA LEU A 229 -4.21 10.96 -23.25
C LEU A 229 -4.68 9.58 -23.72
N LEU A 230 -4.45 8.54 -22.93
CA LEU A 230 -4.95 7.19 -23.20
C LEU A 230 -5.79 6.70 -22.00
N GLU A 231 -6.88 5.96 -22.28
CA GLU A 231 -7.76 5.39 -21.26
C GLU A 231 -7.66 3.85 -21.22
N ARG A 232 -7.65 3.27 -20.02
CA ARG A 232 -7.77 1.82 -19.78
C ARG A 232 -8.88 1.55 -18.79
N MET A 233 -9.80 0.66 -19.15
CA MET A 233 -10.91 0.24 -18.28
C MET A 233 -10.56 -1.10 -17.61
N ILE A 234 -10.69 -1.14 -16.29
CA ILE A 234 -10.42 -2.34 -15.47
C ILE A 234 -11.68 -2.62 -14.65
N THR A 235 -12.29 -3.78 -14.87
CA THR A 235 -13.43 -4.27 -14.09
C THR A 235 -12.95 -5.39 -13.19
N VAL A 236 -13.06 -5.18 -11.88
CA VAL A 236 -12.78 -6.16 -10.84
C VAL A 236 -14.12 -6.74 -10.39
N THR A 237 -14.23 -8.07 -10.42
CA THR A 237 -15.37 -8.79 -9.86
C THR A 237 -14.90 -9.59 -8.66
N VAL A 238 -15.60 -9.47 -7.54
CA VAL A 238 -15.29 -10.12 -6.27
C VAL A 238 -16.42 -11.07 -5.91
N ASN A 239 -16.07 -12.32 -5.64
CA ASN A 239 -16.97 -13.39 -5.26
C ASN A 239 -16.65 -13.80 -3.82
N LEU A 240 -17.35 -13.18 -2.88
CA LEU A 240 -17.26 -13.46 -1.45
C LEU A 240 -18.30 -14.51 -1.04
N GLY A 241 -17.84 -15.54 -0.33
CA GLY A 241 -18.68 -16.54 0.33
C GLY A 241 -18.62 -16.42 1.85
N THR A 242 -19.43 -17.21 2.55
CA THR A 242 -19.44 -17.24 4.03
C THR A 242 -18.12 -17.75 4.61
N SER A 243 -17.38 -18.58 3.87
CA SER A 243 -16.05 -19.08 4.27
C SER A 243 -14.95 -18.02 4.25
N ASN A 244 -15.18 -16.87 3.59
CA ASN A 244 -14.22 -15.77 3.57
C ASN A 244 -14.26 -14.91 4.84
N TYR A 245 -15.20 -15.17 5.75
CA TYR A 245 -15.28 -14.47 7.03
C TYR A 245 -14.67 -15.33 8.12
N GLU A 246 -13.55 -14.88 8.67
CA GLU A 246 -12.85 -15.54 9.77
C GLU A 246 -13.14 -14.84 11.08
N ILE A 247 -13.42 -15.61 12.13
CA ILE A 247 -13.55 -15.09 13.49
C ILE A 247 -12.19 -15.22 14.17
N LEU A 248 -11.65 -14.10 14.66
CA LEU A 248 -10.42 -14.13 15.43
C LEU A 248 -10.68 -14.68 16.82
N PRO A 249 -10.03 -15.80 17.23
CA PRO A 249 -10.30 -16.40 18.54
C PRO A 249 -10.00 -15.49 19.73
N ARG A 250 -9.06 -14.55 19.57
CA ARG A 250 -8.59 -13.65 20.63
C ARG A 250 -9.64 -12.62 21.03
N THR A 251 -10.25 -11.96 20.04
CA THR A 251 -11.16 -10.83 20.21
C THR A 251 -12.62 -11.20 19.98
N GLY A 252 -12.88 -12.26 19.20
CA GLY A 252 -14.22 -12.59 18.70
C GLY A 252 -14.68 -11.70 17.54
N SER A 253 -13.85 -10.73 17.13
CA SER A 253 -14.08 -9.90 15.96
C SER A 253 -13.90 -10.71 14.67
N ARG A 254 -14.19 -10.10 13.54
CA ARG A 254 -14.15 -10.75 12.22
C ARG A 254 -13.18 -10.07 11.27
N GLN A 255 -12.45 -10.89 10.51
CA GLN A 255 -11.66 -10.48 9.37
C GLN A 255 -12.26 -11.05 8.08
N ILE A 256 -11.96 -10.40 6.96
CA ILE A 256 -12.28 -10.92 5.64
C ILE A 256 -10.97 -11.43 5.05
N HIS A 257 -10.94 -12.71 4.70
CA HIS A 257 -9.80 -13.31 4.02
C HIS A 257 -10.18 -13.65 2.58
N LEU A 258 -9.41 -13.12 1.64
CA LEU A 258 -9.60 -13.32 0.21
C LEU A 258 -8.41 -14.06 -0.37
N ASP A 259 -8.68 -14.93 -1.32
CA ASP A 259 -7.66 -15.52 -2.20
C ASP A 259 -7.89 -15.12 -3.66
N THR A 260 -6.94 -15.46 -4.53
CA THR A 260 -7.01 -15.09 -5.95
C THR A 260 -8.17 -15.76 -6.70
N SER A 261 -8.76 -16.84 -6.17
CA SER A 261 -9.95 -17.48 -6.75
C SER A 261 -11.23 -16.67 -6.47
N ASN A 262 -11.22 -15.81 -5.45
CA ASN A 262 -12.33 -14.92 -5.17
C ASN A 262 -12.44 -13.77 -6.17
N ILE A 263 -11.42 -13.49 -6.98
CA ILE A 263 -11.38 -12.28 -7.81
C ILE A 263 -11.14 -12.63 -9.27
N SER A 264 -11.92 -12.00 -10.16
CA SER A 264 -11.64 -11.97 -11.58
C SER A 264 -11.51 -10.53 -12.08
N VAL A 265 -10.61 -10.33 -13.04
CA VAL A 265 -10.35 -9.02 -13.62
C VAL A 265 -10.60 -9.09 -15.13
N LEU A 266 -11.43 -8.16 -15.61
CA LEU A 266 -11.59 -7.87 -17.03
C LEU A 266 -10.90 -6.55 -17.34
N ASP A 267 -9.98 -6.56 -18.29
CA ASP A 267 -9.12 -5.42 -18.59
C ASP A 267 -9.15 -5.11 -20.08
N SER A 268 -9.50 -3.87 -20.44
CA SER A 268 -9.67 -3.46 -21.82
C SER A 268 -8.39 -3.60 -22.66
N PHE A 269 -7.21 -3.54 -22.04
CA PHE A 269 -5.96 -3.79 -22.75
C PHE A 269 -5.76 -5.29 -22.97
N VAL A 270 -6.00 -6.12 -21.95
CA VAL A 270 -5.83 -7.59 -22.05
C VAL A 270 -6.78 -8.17 -23.10
N GLN A 271 -8.02 -7.66 -23.18
CA GLN A 271 -8.97 -8.02 -24.23
C GLN A 271 -8.47 -7.76 -25.66
N GLN A 272 -7.45 -6.91 -25.81
CA GLN A 272 -6.83 -6.56 -27.09
C GLN A 272 -5.42 -7.15 -27.24
N GLY A 273 -5.09 -8.20 -26.49
CA GLY A 273 -3.83 -8.94 -26.63
C GLY A 273 -2.69 -8.42 -25.77
N PHE A 274 -2.95 -7.49 -24.84
CA PHE A 274 -1.97 -7.12 -23.81
C PHE A 274 -1.71 -8.28 -22.83
N VAL A 275 -0.51 -8.32 -22.24
CA VAL A 275 -0.17 -9.33 -21.23
C VAL A 275 -1.11 -9.21 -20.03
N THR A 276 -1.58 -10.34 -19.50
CA THR A 276 -2.42 -10.33 -18.29
C THR A 276 -1.59 -10.01 -17.06
N PRO A 277 -1.80 -8.86 -16.39
CA PRO A 277 -1.16 -8.56 -15.13
C PRO A 277 -1.64 -9.52 -14.03
N THR A 278 -0.77 -9.78 -13.05
CA THR A 278 -1.18 -10.57 -11.88
C THR A 278 -1.79 -9.67 -10.82
N LEU A 279 -2.98 -10.04 -10.37
CA LEU A 279 -3.62 -9.46 -9.20
C LEU A 279 -2.89 -9.88 -7.93
N ARG A 280 -2.66 -8.93 -7.03
CA ARG A 280 -2.20 -9.19 -5.67
C ARG A 280 -3.29 -8.85 -4.68
N LEU A 281 -3.43 -9.70 -3.69
CA LEU A 281 -4.19 -9.44 -2.50
C LEU A 281 -3.22 -9.07 -1.39
N ILE A 282 -3.53 -7.98 -0.71
CA ILE A 282 -2.88 -7.61 0.54
C ILE A 282 -3.85 -8.04 1.63
N ASP A 283 -3.43 -9.02 2.42
CA ASP A 283 -4.19 -9.58 3.54
C ASP A 283 -4.47 -8.48 4.55
N ASN A 284 -5.60 -7.82 4.32
CA ASN A 284 -6.13 -6.67 5.01
C ASN A 284 -5.14 -5.51 5.22
N ASN A 285 -5.47 -4.31 4.72
CA ASN A 285 -4.61 -3.15 4.95
C ASN A 285 -4.72 -2.70 6.42
N HIS A 286 -3.78 -3.15 7.25
CA HIS A 286 -3.80 -2.88 8.69
C HIS A 286 -3.27 -1.48 9.00
N GLN A 287 -4.11 -0.48 8.78
CA GLN A 287 -3.86 0.86 9.27
C GLN A 287 -4.19 0.92 10.77
N ALA A 288 -3.21 1.29 11.60
CA ALA A 288 -3.34 1.32 13.04
C ALA A 288 -4.58 2.10 13.52
N GLY A 289 -5.35 1.47 14.40
CA GLY A 289 -6.59 2.04 14.94
C GLY A 289 -7.75 2.07 13.94
N THR A 290 -7.68 1.32 12.85
CA THR A 290 -8.76 1.24 11.86
C THR A 290 -9.15 -0.22 11.54
N PRO A 291 -10.34 -0.43 10.93
CA PRO A 291 -10.77 -1.74 10.49
C PRO A 291 -9.82 -2.38 9.46
N SER A 292 -9.46 -3.63 9.71
CA SER A 292 -8.77 -4.54 8.80
C SER A 292 -9.70 -4.89 7.63
N LEU A 293 -9.43 -4.31 6.44
CA LEU A 293 -10.25 -4.48 5.24
C LEU A 293 -9.44 -4.99 4.04
N PRO A 294 -9.99 -5.91 3.22
CA PRO A 294 -9.26 -6.56 2.15
C PRO A 294 -8.93 -5.56 1.04
N THR A 295 -7.68 -5.59 0.59
CA THR A 295 -7.17 -4.66 -0.41
C THR A 295 -6.51 -5.42 -1.56
N MET A 296 -6.69 -4.94 -2.78
CA MET A 296 -5.99 -5.45 -3.95
C MET A 296 -4.96 -4.46 -4.50
N ALA A 297 -3.97 -5.00 -5.21
CA ALA A 297 -3.10 -4.27 -6.10
C ALA A 297 -3.06 -4.95 -7.48
N TYR A 298 -3.03 -4.16 -8.55
CA TYR A 298 -3.03 -4.63 -9.93
C TYR A 298 -2.10 -3.77 -10.80
N ASP A 299 -1.21 -4.40 -11.55
CA ASP A 299 -0.20 -3.68 -12.33
C ASP A 299 -0.82 -3.00 -13.56
N ILE A 300 -0.67 -1.68 -13.59
CA ILE A 300 -1.19 -0.80 -14.63
C ILE A 300 -0.07 -0.16 -15.46
N SER A 301 1.19 -0.58 -15.31
CA SER A 301 2.28 -0.13 -16.18
C SER A 301 2.11 -0.65 -17.61
N ALA A 302 2.52 0.18 -18.57
CA ALA A 302 2.54 -0.12 -19.99
C ALA A 302 3.52 0.80 -20.73
N LEU A 303 4.03 0.33 -21.87
CA LEU A 303 4.68 1.19 -22.86
C LEU A 303 3.63 1.81 -23.79
N ASN A 304 3.99 2.90 -24.46
CA ASN A 304 3.18 3.45 -25.53
C ASN A 304 3.09 2.47 -26.71
N GLN A 305 2.23 2.77 -27.69
CA GLN A 305 1.95 1.85 -28.79
C GLN A 305 3.19 1.56 -29.66
N SER A 306 4.10 2.53 -29.80
CA SER A 306 5.38 2.36 -30.50
C SER A 306 6.40 1.53 -29.72
N GLY A 307 6.19 1.31 -28.41
CA GLY A 307 7.14 0.64 -27.53
C GLY A 307 8.39 1.47 -27.26
N SER A 308 8.36 2.78 -27.53
CA SER A 308 9.50 3.67 -27.36
C SER A 308 9.59 4.25 -25.96
N ASP A 309 8.44 4.54 -25.35
CA ASP A 309 8.36 5.28 -24.09
C ASP A 309 7.36 4.64 -23.14
N ARG A 310 7.63 4.78 -21.85
CA ARG A 310 6.70 4.34 -20.80
C ARG A 310 5.53 5.31 -20.71
N LEU A 311 4.32 4.78 -20.64
CA LEU A 311 3.15 5.62 -20.35
C LEU A 311 3.22 6.15 -18.92
N LEU A 312 2.84 7.41 -18.74
CA LEU A 312 2.77 8.06 -17.44
C LEU A 312 1.34 7.91 -16.91
N VAL A 313 1.12 7.16 -15.84
CA VAL A 313 -0.17 7.12 -15.16
C VAL A 313 -0.42 8.48 -14.52
N LYS A 314 -1.50 9.15 -14.93
CA LYS A 314 -1.89 10.46 -14.39
C LYS A 314 -2.87 10.30 -13.24
N ASP A 315 -3.91 9.48 -13.41
CA ASP A 315 -4.85 9.17 -12.34
C ASP A 315 -5.69 7.91 -12.62
N VAL A 316 -6.49 7.48 -11.63
CA VAL A 316 -7.45 6.38 -11.72
C VAL A 316 -8.80 6.82 -11.17
N VAL A 317 -9.85 6.78 -11.98
CA VAL A 317 -11.22 7.13 -11.60
C VAL A 317 -12.08 5.89 -11.34
N PHE A 318 -12.90 5.90 -10.30
CA PHE A 318 -13.98 4.92 -10.11
C PHE A 318 -15.22 5.31 -10.93
N VAL A 319 -15.59 4.46 -11.89
CA VAL A 319 -16.60 4.75 -12.92
C VAL A 319 -17.97 4.18 -12.58
N ARG A 320 -18.02 3.00 -11.96
CA ARG A 320 -19.24 2.30 -11.54
C ARG A 320 -18.89 1.09 -10.70
N GLY A 321 -19.90 0.49 -10.07
CA GLY A 321 -19.73 -0.76 -9.33
C GLY A 321 -21.01 -1.18 -8.65
N GLU A 322 -20.94 -2.28 -7.92
CA GLU A 322 -22.03 -2.83 -7.15
C GLU A 322 -21.47 -3.40 -5.86
N TYR A 323 -22.20 -3.25 -4.76
CA TYR A 323 -21.86 -3.85 -3.48
C TYR A 323 -23.04 -4.63 -2.89
N ASP A 324 -22.76 -5.57 -1.99
CA ASP A 324 -23.78 -6.31 -1.27
C ASP A 324 -24.49 -5.45 -0.23
N LEU A 325 -25.77 -5.75 0.04
CA LEU A 325 -26.52 -5.08 1.09
C LEU A 325 -25.73 -5.07 2.41
N PRO A 326 -25.59 -3.91 3.08
CA PRO A 326 -24.74 -3.83 4.26
C PRO A 326 -25.19 -4.78 5.38
N ILE A 327 -24.25 -5.52 5.95
CA ILE A 327 -24.50 -6.49 7.03
C ILE A 327 -23.96 -5.99 8.38
N PRO A 328 -24.55 -6.41 9.51
CA PRO A 328 -23.96 -6.19 10.82
C PRO A 328 -22.58 -6.85 10.94
N PHE A 329 -21.58 -6.05 11.28
CA PHE A 329 -20.19 -6.48 11.30
C PHE A 329 -19.45 -5.95 12.53
N ASP A 330 -18.50 -6.75 13.00
CA ASP A 330 -17.60 -6.43 14.08
C ASP A 330 -16.18 -6.66 13.54
N PRO A 331 -15.52 -5.63 12.97
CA PRO A 331 -14.25 -5.79 12.29
C PRO A 331 -13.10 -5.91 13.28
N GLN A 332 -12.07 -6.68 12.93
CA GLN A 332 -10.80 -6.54 13.62
C GLN A 332 -10.23 -5.14 13.39
N ILE A 333 -9.96 -4.43 14.48
CA ILE A 333 -9.26 -3.15 14.49
C ILE A 333 -7.76 -3.42 14.66
N THR A 334 -6.96 -2.84 13.77
CA THR A 334 -5.51 -3.02 13.83
C THR A 334 -4.93 -2.40 15.08
N GLN A 335 -4.19 -3.21 15.84
CA GLN A 335 -3.41 -2.78 16.98
C GLN A 335 -1.93 -3.00 16.73
N ILE A 336 -1.14 -1.92 16.87
CA ILE A 336 0.32 -2.00 16.83
C ILE A 336 0.83 -2.60 18.14
N VAL A 337 1.85 -3.45 18.02
CA VAL A 337 2.55 -4.08 19.14
C VAL A 337 4.03 -3.70 19.08
N THR A 338 4.58 -3.23 20.21
CA THR A 338 6.03 -2.99 20.41
C THR A 338 6.58 -3.84 21.55
N GLU A 339 5.93 -3.77 22.70
CA GLU A 339 6.13 -4.61 23.87
C GLU A 339 4.86 -4.63 24.72
N THR A 340 4.52 -5.78 25.31
CA THR A 340 3.42 -5.89 26.26
C THR A 340 3.88 -6.71 27.47
N ASP A 341 3.63 -6.21 28.68
CA ASP A 341 3.99 -6.92 29.94
C ASP A 341 3.21 -8.23 30.12
N SER A 342 2.12 -8.39 29.37
CA SER A 342 1.37 -9.64 29.21
C SER A 342 1.29 -9.98 27.73
N PRO A 343 1.45 -11.24 27.31
CA PRO A 343 1.31 -11.60 25.90
C PRO A 343 -0.02 -11.10 25.36
N ILE A 344 0.00 -10.33 24.26
CA ILE A 344 -1.25 -9.76 23.72
C ILE A 344 -2.27 -10.85 23.35
N ILE A 345 -1.78 -12.05 23.03
CA ILE A 345 -2.58 -13.27 22.81
C ILE A 345 -3.47 -13.65 24.00
N ASP A 346 -3.12 -13.23 25.21
CA ASP A 346 -3.88 -13.49 26.43
C ASP A 346 -4.88 -12.35 26.74
N THR A 347 -4.91 -11.31 25.91
CA THR A 347 -5.81 -10.15 26.07
C THR A 347 -6.94 -10.19 25.04
N GLN A 348 -8.17 -9.99 25.52
CA GLN A 348 -9.36 -9.82 24.66
C GLN A 348 -9.64 -8.34 24.36
N ILE A 349 -8.76 -7.43 24.79
CA ILE A 349 -8.97 -5.99 24.62
C ILE A 349 -8.66 -5.61 23.18
N GLU A 350 -9.59 -4.90 22.57
CA GLU A 350 -9.49 -4.35 21.23
C GLU A 350 -9.85 -2.85 21.29
N PRO A 351 -9.10 -1.98 20.59
CA PRO A 351 -9.46 -0.57 20.51
C PRO A 351 -10.74 -0.39 19.67
N GLY A 352 -11.62 0.52 20.08
CA GLY A 352 -12.75 0.94 19.24
C GLY A 352 -12.31 1.88 18.10
N PHE A 353 -13.10 1.93 17.03
CA PHE A 353 -12.97 2.81 15.87
C PHE A 353 -13.95 4.00 15.92
N THR A 354 -13.80 4.87 16.92
CA THR A 354 -14.71 6.01 17.14
C THR A 354 -14.65 7.06 16.00
N SER A 355 -13.53 7.17 15.29
CA SER A 355 -13.40 8.09 14.15
C SER A 355 -14.26 7.68 12.94
N GLY A 356 -14.68 6.42 12.84
CA GLY A 356 -15.55 5.91 11.78
C GLY A 356 -17.04 5.99 12.08
N VAL A 357 -17.44 6.55 13.22
CA VAL A 357 -18.86 6.61 13.61
C VAL A 357 -19.64 7.43 12.59
N GLY A 358 -20.63 6.81 11.96
CA GLY A 358 -21.49 7.48 10.97
C GLY A 358 -20.88 7.63 9.57
N ILE A 359 -19.62 7.25 9.36
CA ILE A 359 -18.84 7.47 8.14
C ILE A 359 -18.40 6.14 7.54
N TRP A 360 -18.47 5.99 6.22
CA TRP A 360 -17.87 4.85 5.54
C TRP A 360 -16.35 5.02 5.42
N TYR A 361 -15.61 4.04 5.94
CA TYR A 361 -14.17 3.94 5.90
C TYR A 361 -13.71 2.79 4.97
N PRO A 362 -12.62 2.97 4.20
CA PRO A 362 -12.03 4.27 3.89
C PRO A 362 -13.00 5.08 3.02
N ASP A 363 -12.98 6.41 3.13
CA ASP A 363 -13.81 7.26 2.27
C ASP A 363 -13.26 7.29 0.83
N ALA A 364 -11.93 7.33 0.68
CA ALA A 364 -11.21 7.06 -0.55
C ALA A 364 -10.77 5.59 -0.59
N PHE A 365 -11.52 4.76 -1.31
CA PHE A 365 -11.35 3.30 -1.33
C PHE A 365 -10.53 2.78 -2.52
N PHE A 366 -9.93 3.67 -3.31
CA PHE A 366 -9.05 3.33 -4.42
C PHE A 366 -8.02 4.43 -4.64
N GLY A 367 -6.99 4.10 -5.41
CA GLY A 367 -5.98 5.03 -5.86
C GLY A 367 -4.93 4.32 -6.71
N PHE A 368 -3.84 4.99 -7.00
CA PHE A 368 -2.68 4.36 -7.62
C PHE A 368 -1.39 4.75 -6.92
N SER A 369 -0.36 3.95 -7.14
CA SER A 369 0.98 4.20 -6.64
C SER A 369 1.97 3.99 -7.78
N SER A 370 2.89 4.96 -7.97
CA SER A 370 4.00 4.84 -8.92
C SER A 370 5.31 4.86 -8.13
N VAL A 371 6.04 3.75 -8.14
CA VAL A 371 7.24 3.57 -7.31
C VAL A 371 8.36 2.98 -8.13
N GLY A 372 9.58 3.49 -7.93
CA GLY A 372 10.79 3.08 -8.63
C GLY A 372 11.21 4.10 -9.70
N VAL A 373 12.22 3.75 -10.48
CA VAL A 373 12.76 4.61 -11.56
C VAL A 373 13.16 3.76 -12.76
N GLY A 374 13.09 4.36 -13.96
CA GLY A 374 13.47 3.69 -15.20
C GLY A 374 12.71 2.37 -15.40
N THR A 375 13.44 1.31 -15.76
CA THR A 375 12.86 -0.02 -16.02
C THR A 375 12.35 -0.72 -14.75
N ALA A 376 12.72 -0.25 -13.55
CA ALA A 376 12.23 -0.76 -12.27
C ALA A 376 10.97 -0.05 -11.77
N GLN A 377 10.55 1.05 -12.43
CA GLN A 377 9.34 1.78 -12.03
C GLN A 377 8.09 0.94 -12.29
N ARG A 378 7.19 0.87 -11.32
CA ARG A 378 5.91 0.15 -11.40
C ARG A 378 4.77 1.06 -10.99
N ASP A 379 3.68 0.99 -11.74
CA ASP A 379 2.42 1.63 -11.41
C ASP A 379 1.43 0.55 -10.98
N GLN A 380 0.77 0.77 -9.85
CA GLN A 380 -0.19 -0.17 -9.29
C GLN A 380 -1.50 0.56 -9.03
N LEU A 381 -2.59 0.04 -9.61
CA LEU A 381 -3.93 0.32 -9.14
C LEU A 381 -4.10 -0.37 -7.80
N THR A 382 -4.56 0.36 -6.78
CA THR A 382 -4.88 -0.19 -5.47
C THR A 382 -6.34 0.09 -5.12
N ALA A 383 -7.03 -0.86 -4.50
CA ALA A 383 -8.43 -0.69 -4.12
C ALA A 383 -8.80 -1.53 -2.88
N THR A 384 -9.55 -0.94 -1.96
CA THR A 384 -10.16 -1.63 -0.83
C THR A 384 -11.49 -2.22 -1.28
N LEU A 385 -11.66 -3.53 -1.11
CA LEU A 385 -12.78 -4.30 -1.67
C LEU A 385 -14.01 -4.30 -0.76
N ALA A 386 -13.94 -3.60 0.37
CA ALA A 386 -15.03 -3.41 1.30
C ALA A 386 -14.92 -2.04 1.97
N GLN A 387 -16.03 -1.57 2.55
CA GLN A 387 -16.04 -0.41 3.43
C GLN A 387 -16.82 -0.73 4.70
N PHE A 388 -16.38 -0.16 5.81
CA PHE A 388 -17.00 -0.31 7.11
C PHE A 388 -17.49 1.03 7.65
N LYS A 389 -18.65 1.04 8.29
CA LYS A 389 -19.22 2.20 8.96
C LYS A 389 -19.59 1.83 10.39
N ALA A 390 -18.91 2.45 11.36
CA ALA A 390 -19.14 2.15 12.77
C ALA A 390 -20.48 2.73 13.27
N PHE A 391 -21.12 2.01 14.19
CA PHE A 391 -22.22 2.50 15.00
C PHE A 391 -21.70 3.36 16.16
N GLY A 392 -22.60 3.93 16.97
CA GLY A 392 -22.24 4.86 18.05
C GLY A 392 -21.39 4.25 19.17
N ASP A 393 -21.28 2.92 19.24
CA ASP A 393 -20.37 2.20 20.15
C ASP A 393 -18.90 2.24 19.67
N GLY A 394 -18.67 2.53 18.39
CA GLY A 394 -17.34 2.50 17.77
C GLY A 394 -16.76 1.09 17.64
N VAL A 395 -17.53 0.03 17.89
CA VAL A 395 -17.03 -1.37 17.83
C VAL A 395 -17.75 -2.09 16.71
N THR A 396 -19.08 -2.20 16.82
CA THR A 396 -19.89 -2.81 15.78
C THR A 396 -20.31 -1.80 14.72
N GLY A 397 -20.76 -2.28 13.57
CA GLY A 397 -21.15 -1.41 12.48
C GLY A 397 -21.79 -2.13 11.31
N GLN A 398 -21.79 -1.45 10.17
CA GLN A 398 -22.22 -2.00 8.89
C GLN A 398 -21.02 -2.20 7.98
N LEU A 399 -20.90 -3.40 7.43
CA LEU A 399 -19.94 -3.71 6.37
C LEU A 399 -20.67 -3.77 5.04
N ARG A 400 -20.12 -3.13 4.01
CA ARG A 400 -20.50 -3.38 2.61
C ARG A 400 -19.30 -3.89 1.84
N THR A 401 -19.50 -4.97 1.10
CA THR A 401 -18.49 -5.62 0.27
C THR A 401 -18.80 -5.38 -1.19
N TYR A 402 -17.81 -4.96 -1.97
CA TYR A 402 -18.02 -4.76 -3.40
C TYR A 402 -18.10 -6.10 -4.12
N ARG A 403 -19.08 -6.25 -5.02
CA ARG A 403 -19.18 -7.35 -5.98
C ARG A 403 -18.51 -7.00 -7.29
N THR A 404 -18.68 -5.76 -7.73
CA THR A 404 -18.04 -5.23 -8.93
C THR A 404 -17.50 -3.84 -8.69
N MET A 405 -16.31 -3.56 -9.23
CA MET A 405 -15.70 -2.24 -9.23
C MET A 405 -15.09 -1.98 -10.59
N VAL A 406 -15.42 -0.86 -11.20
CA VAL A 406 -14.92 -0.50 -12.52
C VAL A 406 -14.11 0.78 -12.40
N PHE A 407 -12.85 0.67 -12.80
CA PHE A 407 -11.88 1.75 -12.78
C PHE A 407 -11.52 2.16 -14.21
N LYS A 408 -11.25 3.46 -14.38
CA LYS A 408 -10.64 4.02 -15.58
C LYS A 408 -9.28 4.58 -15.20
N VAL A 409 -8.23 4.16 -15.90
CA VAL A 409 -6.87 4.70 -15.75
C VAL A 409 -6.62 5.70 -16.85
N TYR A 410 -6.15 6.90 -16.50
CA TYR A 410 -5.66 7.91 -17.42
C TYR A 410 -4.14 7.82 -17.55
N TYR A 411 -3.67 7.77 -18.79
CA TYR A 411 -2.24 7.83 -19.12
C TYR A 411 -1.94 9.05 -19.98
N ALA A 412 -0.78 9.66 -19.79
CA ALA A 412 -0.16 10.53 -20.77
C ALA A 412 0.93 9.76 -21.54
N ASP A 413 0.92 9.84 -22.87
CA ASP A 413 2.00 9.33 -23.72
C ASP A 413 3.09 10.40 -23.91
N PRO A 414 4.31 10.22 -23.39
CA PRO A 414 5.38 11.21 -23.53
C PRO A 414 5.71 11.59 -24.98
N ALA A 415 5.49 10.68 -25.94
CA ALA A 415 5.77 10.93 -27.35
C ALA A 415 4.65 11.72 -28.06
N ALA A 416 3.42 11.65 -27.56
CA ALA A 416 2.25 12.29 -28.16
C ALA A 416 1.73 13.49 -27.36
N THR A 417 2.16 13.65 -26.11
CA THR A 417 1.70 14.67 -25.17
C THR A 417 2.69 15.82 -25.10
N SER A 418 2.20 17.07 -25.11
CA SER A 418 3.08 18.22 -24.99
C SER A 418 3.79 18.26 -23.62
N ALA A 419 5.01 18.78 -23.58
CA ALA A 419 5.79 18.87 -22.34
C ALA A 419 5.05 19.65 -21.23
N ALA A 420 4.24 20.66 -21.60
CA ALA A 420 3.45 21.43 -20.64
C ALA A 420 2.37 20.57 -19.95
N LEU A 421 1.68 19.70 -20.71
CA LEU A 421 0.66 18.79 -20.15
C LEU A 421 1.30 17.67 -19.32
N ILE A 422 2.49 17.20 -19.71
CA ILE A 422 3.25 16.20 -18.93
C ILE A 422 3.65 16.77 -17.56
N GLN A 423 4.17 18.00 -17.54
CA GLN A 423 4.65 18.69 -16.34
C GLN A 423 3.51 19.24 -15.46
N ASP A 424 2.27 19.27 -15.96
CA ASP A 424 1.11 19.65 -15.17
C ASP A 424 0.73 18.49 -14.23
N GLU A 425 1.06 18.65 -12.96
CA GLU A 425 0.70 17.74 -11.85
C GLU A 425 -0.42 18.34 -10.98
N GLN A 426 -1.03 19.46 -11.37
CA GLN A 426 -2.05 20.13 -10.58
C GLN A 426 -3.44 19.64 -10.97
N ALA A 427 -4.08 18.89 -10.06
CA ALA A 427 -5.47 18.50 -10.25
C ALA A 427 -6.42 19.71 -10.20
N PRO A 428 -7.53 19.69 -10.97
CA PRO A 428 -8.59 20.72 -10.91
C PRO A 428 -9.13 20.94 -9.50
N VAL A 429 -9.59 22.15 -9.16
CA VAL A 429 -10.14 22.40 -7.82
C VAL A 429 -11.67 22.30 -7.84
N ILE A 430 -12.23 21.31 -7.14
CA ILE A 430 -13.67 21.26 -6.86
C ILE A 430 -13.97 22.27 -5.74
N HIS A 431 -14.50 23.44 -6.09
CA HIS A 431 -14.80 24.47 -5.10
C HIS A 431 -16.01 24.11 -4.23
N SER A 432 -17.08 23.60 -4.86
CA SER A 432 -18.25 23.15 -4.12
C SER A 432 -19.08 22.14 -4.89
N VAL A 433 -19.66 21.20 -4.14
CA VAL A 433 -20.72 20.32 -4.61
C VAL A 433 -22.01 20.67 -3.87
N ARG A 434 -23.10 20.84 -4.63
CA ARG A 434 -24.45 21.06 -4.10
C ARG A 434 -25.37 19.98 -4.64
N VAL A 435 -26.11 19.33 -3.75
CA VAL A 435 -27.18 18.40 -4.12
C VAL A 435 -28.51 19.07 -3.76
N ASN A 436 -29.17 19.64 -4.77
CA ASN A 436 -30.41 20.40 -4.61
C ASN A 436 -31.59 19.44 -4.40
N GLY A 437 -32.21 19.50 -3.22
CA GLY A 437 -33.40 18.73 -2.86
C GLY A 437 -33.80 18.93 -1.40
N THR A 438 -35.03 18.55 -1.03
CA THR A 438 -35.52 18.59 0.36
C THR A 438 -34.75 17.61 1.24
N THR A 439 -34.41 18.01 2.47
CA THR A 439 -33.71 17.16 3.45
C THR A 439 -34.60 15.98 3.87
N ALA A 440 -34.01 14.84 4.28
CA ALA A 440 -34.77 13.70 4.80
C ALA A 440 -35.68 14.09 6.01
N ALA A 441 -35.27 15.08 6.82
CA ALA A 441 -36.05 15.60 7.93
C ALA A 441 -37.28 16.43 7.49
N THR A 442 -37.20 17.12 6.35
CA THR A 442 -38.36 17.82 5.76
C THR A 442 -39.22 16.90 4.89
N ALA A 443 -38.66 15.80 4.39
CA ALA A 443 -39.41 14.76 3.69
C ALA A 443 -40.24 13.88 4.64
N ALA A 444 -39.75 13.62 5.86
CA ALA A 444 -40.48 12.83 6.86
C ALA A 444 -41.69 13.55 7.48
N SER A 445 -41.76 14.89 7.40
CA SER A 445 -42.92 15.67 7.82
C SER A 445 -43.99 15.82 6.73
N LEU A 446 -43.68 15.44 5.49
CA LEU A 446 -44.61 15.35 4.38
C LEU A 446 -45.16 13.92 4.37
N THR A 447 -46.43 13.74 4.71
CA THR A 447 -47.14 12.44 4.76
C THR A 447 -47.37 11.82 3.36
N ALA A 448 -46.48 12.02 2.40
CA ALA A 448 -46.62 11.57 1.03
C ALA A 448 -45.48 10.64 0.66
N GLU A 449 -45.79 9.62 -0.14
CA GLU A 449 -44.81 8.82 -0.88
C GLU A 449 -43.67 9.72 -1.37
N LEU A 450 -42.43 9.29 -1.10
CA LEU A 450 -41.22 9.93 -1.63
C LEU A 450 -41.24 9.78 -3.15
N ASN A 451 -42.07 10.57 -3.84
CA ASN A 451 -42.17 10.58 -5.28
C ASN A 451 -40.79 10.91 -5.84
N THR A 452 -40.38 10.14 -6.85
CA THR A 452 -39.15 10.40 -7.62
C THR A 452 -39.21 11.83 -8.15
N THR A 453 -38.37 12.71 -7.63
CA THR A 453 -38.19 14.06 -8.15
C THR A 453 -36.78 14.17 -8.71
N ASP A 454 -36.62 14.92 -9.80
CA ASP A 454 -35.32 15.21 -10.35
C ASP A 454 -34.48 16.03 -9.36
N VAL A 455 -33.43 15.40 -8.82
CA VAL A 455 -32.45 16.01 -7.93
C VAL A 455 -31.33 16.57 -8.78
N GLN A 456 -31.13 17.89 -8.71
CA GLN A 456 -30.06 18.56 -9.44
C GLN A 456 -28.77 18.53 -8.60
N VAL A 457 -27.70 18.01 -9.18
CA VAL A 457 -26.35 18.08 -8.61
C VAL A 457 -25.58 19.16 -9.35
N VAL A 458 -25.07 20.13 -8.61
CA VAL A 458 -24.29 21.26 -9.14
C VAL A 458 -22.87 21.15 -8.62
N VAL A 459 -21.91 21.16 -9.54
CA VAL A 459 -20.47 21.16 -9.25
C VAL A 459 -19.90 22.47 -9.74
N LEU A 460 -19.22 23.19 -8.86
CA LEU A 460 -18.45 24.37 -9.21
C LEU A 460 -16.97 24.00 -9.21
N VAL A 461 -16.34 24.14 -10.37
CA VAL A 461 -14.92 23.88 -10.59
C VAL A 461 -14.22 25.22 -10.74
N ASP A 462 -13.19 25.44 -9.93
CA ASP A 462 -12.32 26.61 -10.06
C ASP A 462 -11.27 26.34 -11.14
N THR A 463 -11.26 27.19 -12.16
CA THR A 463 -10.30 27.15 -13.28
C THR A 463 -9.30 28.30 -13.21
N SER A 464 -9.35 29.12 -12.15
CA SER A 464 -8.45 30.25 -11.92
C SER A 464 -7.16 29.86 -11.19
N SER A 465 -7.12 28.67 -10.57
CA SER A 465 -6.03 28.17 -9.74
C SER A 465 -4.78 27.69 -10.50
N GLY A 466 -4.74 27.85 -11.83
CA GLY A 466 -3.74 27.21 -12.68
C GLY A 466 -4.12 25.76 -13.04
N GLY A 467 -3.37 25.16 -13.97
CA GLY A 467 -3.69 23.85 -14.56
C GLY A 467 -4.27 23.95 -15.97
N THR A 468 -4.54 22.80 -16.57
CA THR A 468 -5.05 22.71 -17.94
C THR A 468 -6.59 22.74 -17.99
N PRO A 469 -7.21 23.05 -19.15
CA PRO A 469 -8.66 23.08 -19.24
C PRO A 469 -9.30 21.75 -18.84
N ILE A 470 -10.51 21.81 -18.30
CA ILE A 470 -11.28 20.63 -17.90
C ILE A 470 -11.58 19.76 -19.12
N HIS A 471 -11.19 18.49 -19.02
CA HIS A 471 -11.47 17.45 -20.01
C HIS A 471 -12.83 16.79 -19.75
N ASP A 472 -13.09 16.40 -18.50
CA ASP A 472 -14.31 15.68 -18.12
C ASP A 472 -14.77 16.05 -16.70
N VAL A 473 -16.09 16.09 -16.51
CA VAL A 473 -16.72 16.10 -15.18
C VAL A 473 -17.73 14.97 -15.14
N SER A 474 -17.44 13.99 -14.29
CA SER A 474 -18.22 12.78 -14.17
C SER A 474 -18.48 12.48 -12.70
N GLY A 475 -19.44 11.59 -12.46
CA GLY A 475 -19.67 11.08 -11.12
C GLY A 475 -20.39 9.75 -11.17
N VAL A 476 -20.55 9.17 -9.98
CA VAL A 476 -21.46 8.05 -9.77
C VAL A 476 -22.46 8.41 -8.70
N TYR A 477 -23.68 7.92 -8.84
CA TYR A 477 -24.69 8.00 -7.81
C TYR A 477 -25.15 6.61 -7.39
N LEU A 478 -25.64 6.50 -6.16
CA LEU A 478 -26.12 5.24 -5.64
C LEU A 478 -27.57 5.00 -6.06
N GLU A 479 -27.77 4.09 -7.00
CA GLU A 479 -29.05 3.58 -7.46
C GLU A 479 -29.44 2.32 -6.67
N GLN A 480 -30.74 2.19 -6.33
CA GLN A 480 -31.30 1.04 -5.60
C GLN A 480 -30.60 0.71 -4.26
N GLY A 481 -29.80 1.63 -3.72
CA GLY A 481 -29.09 1.45 -2.46
C GLY A 481 -27.81 0.60 -2.52
N THR A 482 -27.46 0.02 -3.67
CA THR A 482 -26.31 -0.89 -3.83
C THR A 482 -25.51 -0.72 -5.12
N ILE A 483 -26.07 -0.06 -6.13
CA ILE A 483 -25.45 0.04 -7.46
C ILE A 483 -24.91 1.46 -7.65
N TRP A 484 -23.62 1.59 -7.92
CA TRP A 484 -23.00 2.84 -8.33
C TRP A 484 -23.19 3.04 -9.84
N THR A 485 -24.11 3.93 -10.20
CA THR A 485 -24.48 4.23 -11.59
C THR A 485 -23.78 5.51 -12.06
N PRO A 486 -23.13 5.53 -13.24
CA PRO A 486 -22.52 6.74 -13.78
C PRO A 486 -23.54 7.86 -14.01
N VAL A 487 -23.12 9.10 -13.81
CA VAL A 487 -23.87 10.30 -14.16
C VAL A 487 -22.95 11.31 -14.87
N PRO A 488 -23.24 11.68 -16.13
CA PRO A 488 -22.49 12.72 -16.82
C PRO A 488 -22.92 14.11 -16.35
N PHE A 489 -21.98 15.04 -16.30
CA PHE A 489 -22.27 16.44 -16.03
C PHE A 489 -22.15 17.30 -17.29
N GLU A 490 -23.05 18.25 -17.44
CA GLU A 490 -23.04 19.22 -18.53
C GLU A 490 -22.51 20.57 -18.03
N LEU A 491 -21.61 21.18 -18.79
CA LEU A 491 -21.19 22.55 -18.56
C LEU A 491 -22.36 23.49 -18.86
N LYS A 492 -22.80 24.25 -17.85
CA LYS A 492 -23.89 25.23 -17.98
C LYS A 492 -23.41 26.67 -18.16
N GLY A 493 -22.17 26.96 -17.78
CA GLY A 493 -21.58 28.27 -17.98
C GLY A 493 -20.32 28.50 -17.14
N THR A 494 -19.66 29.62 -17.41
CA THR A 494 -18.45 30.05 -16.72
C THR A 494 -18.67 31.47 -16.20
N THR A 495 -18.33 31.74 -14.94
CA THR A 495 -18.44 33.07 -14.33
C THR A 495 -17.27 33.27 -13.38
N ASP A 496 -16.51 34.37 -13.55
CA ASP A 496 -15.38 34.73 -12.69
C ASP A 496 -14.35 33.60 -12.44
N GLY A 497 -14.00 32.85 -13.49
CA GLY A 497 -13.07 31.72 -13.39
C GLY A 497 -13.68 30.43 -12.83
N MET A 498 -14.97 30.43 -12.50
CA MET A 498 -15.71 29.26 -12.02
C MET A 498 -16.54 28.64 -13.14
N GLN A 499 -16.26 27.38 -13.47
CA GLN A 499 -17.09 26.59 -14.39
C GLN A 499 -18.18 25.87 -13.61
N ARG A 500 -19.42 25.99 -14.08
CA ARG A 500 -20.60 25.39 -13.44
C ARG A 500 -21.08 24.20 -14.24
N TYR A 501 -21.00 23.03 -13.61
CA TYR A 501 -21.44 21.76 -14.14
C TYR A 501 -22.71 21.31 -13.45
N GLU A 502 -23.65 20.74 -14.20
CA GLU A 502 -24.90 20.20 -13.66
C GLU A 502 -25.18 18.79 -14.16
N ALA A 503 -25.77 17.98 -13.28
CA ALA A 503 -26.40 16.72 -13.63
C ALA A 503 -27.77 16.61 -12.95
N THR A 504 -28.66 15.82 -13.55
CA THR A 504 -29.98 15.51 -12.99
C THR A 504 -30.05 14.03 -12.66
N ILE A 505 -30.45 13.72 -11.42
CA ILE A 505 -30.61 12.35 -10.92
C ILE A 505 -32.06 12.14 -10.52
N THR A 506 -32.71 11.13 -11.09
CA THR A 506 -34.11 10.81 -10.79
C THR A 506 -34.19 9.81 -9.63
N LEU A 507 -34.06 10.32 -8.40
CA LEU A 507 -34.21 9.57 -7.15
C LEU A 507 -34.83 10.47 -6.06
N PRO A 508 -35.44 9.89 -5.02
CA PRO A 508 -35.85 10.68 -3.86
C PRO A 508 -34.66 11.49 -3.28
N PRO A 509 -34.84 12.79 -2.96
CA PRO A 509 -33.76 13.65 -2.47
C PRO A 509 -32.94 13.06 -1.31
N GLY A 510 -33.61 12.43 -0.34
CA GLY A 510 -32.96 11.80 0.81
C GLY A 510 -32.09 10.59 0.49
N GLN A 511 -32.17 10.04 -0.72
CA GLN A 511 -31.48 8.82 -1.17
C GLN A 511 -30.31 9.09 -2.11
N VAL A 512 -30.17 10.30 -2.64
CA VAL A 512 -29.04 10.64 -3.52
C VAL A 512 -27.75 10.64 -2.73
N ARG A 513 -26.81 9.80 -3.16
CA ARG A 513 -25.41 9.73 -2.70
C ARG A 513 -24.54 9.81 -3.93
N VAL A 514 -23.57 10.72 -3.95
CA VAL A 514 -22.72 10.92 -5.12
C VAL A 514 -21.24 10.89 -4.79
N LEU A 515 -20.46 10.36 -5.73
CA LEU A 515 -19.03 10.58 -5.87
C LEU A 515 -18.83 11.39 -7.14
N ILE A 516 -17.92 12.37 -7.13
CA ILE A 516 -17.64 13.21 -8.30
C ILE A 516 -16.15 13.18 -8.59
N SER A 517 -15.81 13.14 -9.87
CA SER A 517 -14.46 13.26 -10.43
C SER A 517 -14.43 14.41 -11.43
N VAL A 518 -13.38 15.23 -11.35
CA VAL A 518 -13.10 16.31 -12.30
C VAL A 518 -11.71 16.09 -12.86
N THR A 519 -11.62 15.89 -14.18
CA THR A 519 -10.38 15.56 -14.89
C THR A 519 -9.99 16.72 -15.82
N ASP A 520 -8.72 17.13 -15.81
CA ASP A 520 -8.19 18.10 -16.78
C ASP A 520 -7.62 17.43 -18.05
N ASN A 521 -7.18 18.25 -19.00
CA ASN A 521 -6.55 17.79 -20.24
C ASN A 521 -5.15 17.18 -20.04
N ALA A 522 -4.52 17.37 -18.88
CA ALA A 522 -3.31 16.65 -18.51
C ALA A 522 -3.63 15.26 -17.94
N GLY A 523 -4.89 14.97 -17.59
CA GLY A 523 -5.32 13.71 -17.01
C GLY A 523 -5.24 13.68 -15.47
N ASN A 524 -5.00 14.81 -14.81
CA ASN A 524 -5.04 14.93 -13.36
C ASN A 524 -6.49 14.97 -12.88
N VAL A 525 -6.79 14.31 -11.76
CA VAL A 525 -8.18 14.21 -11.27
C VAL A 525 -8.32 14.71 -9.84
N SER A 526 -9.41 15.43 -9.59
CA SER A 526 -9.89 15.72 -8.24
C SER A 526 -11.16 14.94 -7.92
N TYR A 527 -11.25 14.47 -6.67
CA TYR A 527 -12.36 13.65 -6.20
C TYR A 527 -13.13 14.31 -5.07
N TYR A 528 -14.45 14.11 -5.10
CA TYR A 528 -15.34 14.42 -4.00
C TYR A 528 -16.07 13.17 -3.54
N THR A 529 -15.81 12.75 -2.30
CA THR A 529 -16.41 11.56 -1.65
C THR A 529 -17.42 11.92 -0.56
N ALA A 530 -17.67 13.22 -0.35
CA ALA A 530 -18.37 13.73 0.83
C ALA A 530 -17.79 13.19 2.16
N LYS A 531 -16.48 12.87 2.20
CA LYS A 531 -15.78 12.29 3.36
C LYS A 531 -16.47 11.05 3.92
N GLY A 532 -17.02 10.19 3.05
CA GLY A 532 -17.70 8.95 3.43
C GLY A 532 -19.01 9.13 4.19
N THR A 533 -19.42 10.36 4.51
CA THR A 533 -20.77 10.64 5.07
C THR A 533 -21.85 10.39 4.03
N PHE A 534 -21.48 10.54 2.76
CA PHE A 534 -22.36 10.60 1.59
C PHE A 534 -23.61 11.44 1.91
N VAL A 535 -23.40 12.76 1.86
CA VAL A 535 -24.36 13.83 2.18
C VAL A 535 -25.83 13.50 1.86
N LEU A 536 -26.72 13.82 2.80
CA LEU A 536 -28.17 13.90 2.61
C LEU A 536 -28.51 15.21 1.86
N ALA A 537 -29.49 15.19 0.95
CA ALA A 537 -29.92 16.37 0.18
C ALA A 537 -30.07 17.64 1.04
N GLY A 538 -29.64 18.78 0.48
CA GLY A 538 -29.65 20.09 1.15
C GLY A 538 -28.31 20.54 1.74
N ALA A 539 -27.24 19.74 1.65
CA ALA A 539 -25.90 20.21 2.07
C ALA A 539 -25.13 20.83 0.89
N GLN A 540 -24.50 21.96 1.17
CA GLN A 540 -23.43 22.52 0.38
C GLN A 540 -22.13 22.30 1.14
N VAL A 541 -21.21 21.56 0.54
CA VAL A 541 -19.87 21.36 1.11
C VAL A 541 -18.91 22.26 0.34
N TYR A 542 -18.32 23.22 1.04
CA TYR A 542 -17.15 23.95 0.57
C TYR A 542 -15.92 23.10 0.89
N LEU A 543 -15.09 22.82 -0.11
CA LEU A 543 -13.81 22.17 0.13
C LEU A 543 -12.79 23.23 0.57
N PRO A 544 -11.94 22.95 1.56
CA PRO A 544 -10.95 23.91 2.02
C PRO A 544 -10.01 24.29 0.88
N PHE A 545 -9.94 25.58 0.58
CA PHE A 545 -8.99 26.15 -0.36
C PHE A 545 -7.65 26.31 0.36
N LEU A 546 -6.66 25.50 0.00
CA LEU A 546 -5.27 25.75 0.37
C LEU A 546 -4.65 26.56 -0.78
N SER A 547 -4.68 27.89 -0.68
CA SER A 547 -3.81 28.72 -1.52
C SER A 547 -2.37 28.41 -1.14
N ARG A 548 -1.57 27.87 -2.05
CA ARG A 548 -0.11 27.85 -1.87
C ARG A 548 0.48 29.24 -2.01
#